data_AF-A0A959EEE8-F1
#
_entry.id   AF-A0A959EEE8-F1
#
_cell.length_a   1.000
_cell.length_b   1.000
_cell.length_c   1.000
_cell.angle_alpha   90.00
_cell.angle_beta   90.00
_cell.angle_gamma   90.00
#
_symmetry.space_group_name_H-M   'P 1'
#
loop_
_entity.id
_entity.type
_entity.pdbx_description
1 polymer ?
#
loop_
_entity_poly.entity_id
_entity_poly.type
_entity_poly.pdbx_seq_one_letter_code
_entity_poly.pdbx_strand_id
1 'polypeptide(L)'
;MKRLHTATGWLVFAIAMTVYFFSAERTGSLWDCGEFILGAYKLEVVHPPGAPLFMIVGRMFTWIAEIFSDNPADIAFSVNLMSGICTAFAAMFICWVTIILSRLALVGREDKLDSGQSIALAGAGLAAGLSTAFATSVWFSAVEGEVYAMSTFFTAMTLWAVIKWYSLPDKPDADRWLVFAIYSAGLSLGVHLLSLLTLPALALFYYFKKFEKHTLMGMALAAVAGVGIIAFAQVLIIVGIPKLWAFLELRMVNDMGMSFNTGLIPLVLIVGGLIFAGLRIAHQRNSQLAQLAVVGTMMIIIGYSTIGVIVIRANANPPINMNDPSDPMRLLPYLNREQYGERAMLYGPWYGAQPYDNEFEPRYGKVGDHYEIVDDKITYKYRSSDMVLFPHMQDGTKGRPQLYEMWRNGDTGKPSFFDNVAFMFRYQIGWMYWRYFMWNFAGRQNGDQGYYSWDPSSGHWYTGIKPLDEMRLYNEDEMP
;
A
#
# COMPACT_ATOMS: atom_id res chain seq x y z
N MET A 1 -29.13 11.95 17.68
CA MET A 1 -27.77 12.45 17.38
C MET A 1 -26.80 11.35 16.97
N LYS A 2 -26.47 10.34 17.81
CA LYS A 2 -25.65 9.19 17.36
C LYS A 2 -26.21 8.46 16.12
N ARG A 3 -27.53 8.27 16.05
CA ARG A 3 -28.22 7.70 14.89
C ARG A 3 -28.09 8.54 13.61
N LEU A 4 -28.07 9.87 13.74
CA LEU A 4 -27.92 10.79 12.59
C LEU A 4 -26.53 10.59 11.97
N HIS A 5 -25.47 10.65 12.77
CA HIS A 5 -24.10 10.52 12.26
C HIS A 5 -23.84 9.15 11.60
N THR A 6 -24.39 8.09 12.19
CA THR A 6 -24.33 6.75 11.57
C THR A 6 -25.09 6.72 10.25
N ALA A 7 -26.31 7.28 10.20
CA ALA A 7 -27.11 7.35 8.98
C ALA A 7 -26.44 8.18 7.88
N THR A 8 -25.76 9.29 8.22
CA THR A 8 -25.03 10.13 7.26
C THR A 8 -23.96 9.34 6.52
N GLY A 9 -23.17 8.50 7.21
CA GLY A 9 -22.18 7.65 6.53
C GLY A 9 -22.82 6.64 5.59
N TRP A 10 -23.91 5.98 6.01
CA TRP A 10 -24.64 5.07 5.13
C TRP A 10 -25.29 5.76 3.94
N LEU A 11 -25.71 7.02 4.09
CA LEU A 11 -26.18 7.85 2.99
C LEU A 11 -25.06 8.12 1.99
N VAL A 12 -23.85 8.48 2.46
CA VAL A 12 -22.66 8.64 1.60
C VAL A 12 -22.37 7.34 0.84
N PHE A 13 -22.38 6.20 1.54
CA PHE A 13 -22.20 4.88 0.92
C PHE A 13 -23.24 4.64 -0.18
N ALA A 14 -24.52 4.84 0.12
CA ALA A 14 -25.60 4.59 -0.83
C ALA A 14 -25.50 5.48 -2.08
N ILE A 15 -25.18 6.76 -1.92
CA ILE A 15 -24.98 7.69 -3.03
C ILE A 15 -23.79 7.25 -3.88
N ALA A 16 -22.62 7.05 -3.26
CA ALA A 16 -21.39 6.67 -3.96
C ALA A 16 -21.54 5.33 -4.69
N MET A 17 -22.08 4.32 -4.00
CA MET A 17 -22.32 2.99 -4.57
C MET A 17 -23.28 3.05 -5.77
N THR A 18 -24.37 3.82 -5.67
CA THR A 18 -25.31 3.98 -6.79
C THR A 18 -24.61 4.59 -8.00
N VAL A 19 -23.84 5.65 -7.81
CA VAL A 19 -23.11 6.31 -8.90
C VAL A 19 -22.08 5.36 -9.51
N TYR A 20 -21.25 4.72 -8.69
CA TYR A 20 -20.24 3.77 -9.18
C TYR A 20 -20.84 2.56 -9.86
N PHE A 21 -22.01 2.06 -9.44
CA PHE A 21 -22.69 0.99 -10.16
C PHE A 21 -23.01 1.37 -11.62
N PHE A 22 -23.41 2.63 -11.86
CA PHE A 22 -23.70 3.13 -13.20
C PHE A 22 -22.45 3.56 -13.98
N SER A 23 -21.32 3.74 -13.31
CA SER A 23 -20.07 4.22 -13.92
C SER A 23 -18.98 3.16 -14.03
N ALA A 24 -19.08 2.05 -13.31
CA ALA A 24 -18.11 0.97 -13.36
C ALA A 24 -18.04 0.37 -14.76
N GLU A 25 -16.81 0.07 -15.18
CA GLU A 25 -16.53 -0.50 -16.48
C GLU A 25 -17.30 -1.81 -16.66
N ARG A 26 -17.95 -1.98 -17.82
CA ARG A 26 -18.78 -3.16 -18.09
C ARG A 26 -17.97 -4.40 -18.46
N THR A 27 -16.69 -4.24 -18.77
CA THR A 27 -15.79 -5.33 -19.17
C THR A 27 -14.42 -5.17 -18.49
N GLY A 28 -13.34 -5.03 -19.25
CA GLY A 28 -12.03 -4.66 -18.72
C GLY A 28 -11.63 -3.26 -19.18
N SER A 29 -10.83 -2.58 -18.37
CA SER A 29 -10.16 -1.33 -18.75
C SER A 29 -8.70 -1.60 -19.16
N LEU A 30 -8.00 -0.52 -19.54
CA LEU A 30 -6.55 -0.49 -19.76
C LEU A 30 -5.80 -0.92 -18.47
N TRP A 31 -4.50 -1.21 -18.58
CA TRP A 31 -3.62 -1.60 -17.46
C TRP A 31 -3.89 -3.01 -16.92
N ASP A 32 -3.77 -3.19 -15.60
CA ASP A 32 -3.74 -4.49 -14.92
C ASP A 32 -5.16 -5.05 -14.69
N CYS A 33 -6.21 -4.28 -15.00
CA CYS A 33 -7.60 -4.68 -14.78
C CYS A 33 -7.93 -6.05 -15.39
N GLY A 34 -7.54 -6.29 -16.65
CA GLY A 34 -7.77 -7.57 -17.32
C GLY A 34 -7.10 -8.74 -16.60
N GLU A 35 -5.88 -8.53 -16.10
CA GLU A 35 -5.13 -9.52 -15.32
C GLU A 35 -5.81 -9.78 -13.97
N PHE A 36 -6.18 -8.75 -13.21
CA PHE A 36 -6.84 -8.88 -11.91
C PHE A 36 -8.22 -9.51 -12.01
N ILE A 37 -9.01 -9.16 -13.03
CA ILE A 37 -10.32 -9.75 -13.28
C ILE A 37 -10.19 -11.23 -13.59
N LEU A 38 -9.31 -11.59 -14.54
CA LEU A 38 -9.08 -12.98 -14.90
C LEU A 38 -8.48 -13.78 -13.73
N GLY A 39 -7.56 -13.16 -13.01
CA GLY A 39 -6.95 -13.73 -11.81
C GLY A 39 -7.96 -14.00 -10.71
N ALA A 40 -8.88 -13.07 -10.44
CA ALA A 40 -9.98 -13.29 -9.52
C ALA A 40 -10.94 -14.39 -10.02
N TYR A 41 -11.22 -14.40 -11.33
CA TYR A 41 -12.18 -15.33 -11.93
C TYR A 41 -11.72 -16.80 -11.81
N LYS A 42 -10.45 -17.06 -12.13
CA LYS A 42 -9.88 -18.42 -12.16
C LYS A 42 -8.92 -18.74 -11.01
N LEU A 43 -8.76 -17.81 -10.06
CA LEU A 43 -7.75 -17.88 -8.98
C LEU A 43 -6.35 -18.11 -9.57
N GLU A 44 -5.91 -17.20 -10.43
CA GLU A 44 -4.57 -17.21 -11.03
C GLU A 44 -3.53 -16.54 -10.11
N VAL A 45 -2.24 -16.64 -10.46
CA VAL A 45 -1.16 -15.91 -9.78
C VAL A 45 -0.73 -14.73 -10.65
N VAL A 46 -1.23 -13.55 -10.28
CA VAL A 46 -0.93 -12.27 -10.95
C VAL A 46 0.47 -11.76 -10.63
N HIS A 47 0.85 -10.64 -11.22
CA HIS A 47 2.16 -10.03 -11.04
C HIS A 47 2.51 -9.78 -9.56
N PRO A 48 3.80 -9.83 -9.19
CA PRO A 48 4.18 -9.73 -7.80
C PRO A 48 3.84 -8.37 -7.18
N PRO A 49 3.31 -8.35 -5.93
CA PRO A 49 3.32 -9.44 -4.96
C PRO A 49 2.00 -10.24 -4.90
N GLY A 50 1.16 -10.20 -5.93
CA GLY A 50 0.08 -11.18 -6.16
C GLY A 50 -1.29 -10.91 -5.56
N ALA A 51 -1.43 -9.91 -4.67
CA ALA A 51 -2.71 -9.46 -4.09
C ALA A 51 -3.70 -10.61 -3.71
N PRO A 52 -3.29 -11.60 -2.89
CA PRO A 52 -4.06 -12.81 -2.64
C PRO A 52 -5.44 -12.57 -2.00
N LEU A 53 -5.58 -11.58 -1.11
CA LEU A 53 -6.86 -11.22 -0.52
C LEU A 53 -7.79 -10.63 -1.57
N PHE A 54 -7.26 -9.80 -2.48
CA PHE A 54 -8.05 -9.31 -3.62
C PHE A 54 -8.53 -10.48 -4.48
N MET A 55 -7.67 -11.46 -4.77
CA MET A 55 -8.05 -12.65 -5.54
C MET A 55 -9.18 -13.44 -4.90
N ILE A 56 -9.10 -13.70 -3.58
CA ILE A 56 -10.13 -14.46 -2.86
C ILE A 56 -11.47 -13.70 -2.87
N VAL A 57 -11.46 -12.41 -2.54
CA VAL A 57 -12.68 -11.60 -2.50
C VAL A 57 -13.25 -11.46 -3.90
N GLY A 58 -12.42 -11.15 -4.91
CA GLY A 58 -12.83 -11.08 -6.30
C GLY A 58 -13.40 -12.41 -6.80
N ARG A 59 -12.86 -13.55 -6.38
CA ARG A 59 -13.43 -14.87 -6.69
C ARG A 59 -14.85 -15.03 -6.15
N MET A 60 -15.15 -14.48 -4.96
CA MET A 60 -16.51 -14.50 -4.42
C MET A 60 -17.47 -13.69 -5.31
N PHE A 61 -17.04 -12.53 -5.80
CA PHE A 61 -17.86 -11.69 -6.69
C PHE A 61 -18.11 -12.37 -8.04
N THR A 62 -17.05 -12.90 -8.67
CA THR A 62 -17.18 -13.63 -9.94
C THR A 62 -18.02 -14.89 -9.80
N TRP A 63 -17.89 -15.62 -8.69
CA TRP A 63 -18.71 -16.80 -8.42
C TRP A 63 -20.20 -16.45 -8.30
N ILE A 64 -20.53 -15.35 -7.61
CA ILE A 64 -21.92 -14.86 -7.54
C ILE A 64 -22.40 -14.46 -8.93
N ALA A 65 -21.59 -13.78 -9.74
CA ALA A 65 -21.97 -13.40 -11.10
C ALA A 65 -22.27 -14.63 -11.99
N GLU A 66 -21.46 -15.69 -11.90
CA GLU A 66 -21.67 -16.96 -12.61
C GLU A 66 -23.02 -17.63 -12.28
N ILE A 67 -23.58 -17.39 -11.09
CA ILE A 67 -24.91 -17.93 -10.73
C ILE A 67 -26.02 -17.27 -11.55
N PHE A 68 -25.83 -16.01 -11.98
CA PHE A 68 -26.84 -15.21 -12.65
C PHE A 68 -26.60 -14.99 -14.15
N SER A 69 -25.37 -15.14 -14.63
CA SER A 69 -25.02 -14.94 -16.04
C SER A 69 -23.78 -15.74 -16.46
N ASP A 70 -23.85 -16.34 -17.65
CA ASP A 70 -22.72 -16.99 -18.32
C ASP A 70 -21.91 -16.02 -19.19
N ASN A 71 -22.30 -14.74 -19.27
CA ASN A 71 -21.61 -13.74 -20.09
C ASN A 71 -20.31 -13.27 -19.39
N PRO A 72 -19.13 -13.42 -20.02
CA PRO A 72 -17.86 -12.95 -19.43
C PRO A 72 -17.84 -11.46 -19.07
N ALA A 73 -18.62 -10.63 -19.77
CA ALA A 73 -18.75 -9.21 -19.44
C ALA A 73 -19.38 -9.00 -18.06
N ASP A 74 -20.40 -9.77 -17.70
CA ASP A 74 -21.08 -9.64 -16.40
C ASP A 74 -20.16 -10.13 -15.25
N ILE A 75 -19.35 -11.16 -15.52
CA ILE A 75 -18.32 -11.63 -14.59
C ILE A 75 -17.24 -10.55 -14.39
N ALA A 76 -16.76 -9.92 -15.46
CA ALA A 76 -15.79 -8.83 -15.38
C ALA A 76 -16.36 -7.62 -14.63
N PHE A 77 -17.59 -7.21 -14.96
CA PHE A 77 -18.31 -6.15 -14.27
C PHE A 77 -18.44 -6.42 -12.76
N SER A 78 -18.60 -7.67 -12.32
CA SER A 78 -18.68 -7.99 -10.89
C SER A 78 -17.44 -7.61 -10.09
N VAL A 79 -16.25 -7.69 -10.70
CA VAL A 79 -14.97 -7.31 -10.07
C VAL A 79 -14.80 -5.79 -10.12
N ASN A 80 -15.17 -5.13 -11.22
CA ASN A 80 -15.19 -3.65 -11.26
C ASN A 80 -16.18 -3.09 -10.23
N LEU A 81 -17.33 -3.74 -10.05
CA LEU A 81 -18.31 -3.38 -9.04
C LEU A 81 -17.79 -3.59 -7.61
N MET A 82 -16.98 -4.63 -7.38
CA MET A 82 -16.28 -4.82 -6.10
C MET A 82 -15.39 -3.62 -5.77
N SER A 83 -14.66 -3.07 -6.74
CA SER A 83 -13.89 -1.83 -6.56
C SER A 83 -14.80 -0.67 -6.19
N GLY A 84 -15.92 -0.48 -6.88
CA GLY A 84 -16.91 0.54 -6.57
C GLY A 84 -17.46 0.43 -5.14
N ILE A 85 -17.77 -0.79 -4.68
CA ILE A 85 -18.22 -1.07 -3.31
C ILE A 85 -17.13 -0.71 -2.29
N CYS A 86 -15.88 -1.12 -2.54
CA CYS A 86 -14.75 -0.79 -1.67
C CYS A 86 -14.60 0.74 -1.55
N THR A 87 -14.62 1.46 -2.66
CA THR A 87 -14.48 2.92 -2.65
C THR A 87 -15.67 3.61 -1.98
N ALA A 88 -16.90 3.12 -2.17
CA ALA A 88 -18.07 3.63 -1.45
C ALA A 88 -17.93 3.47 0.07
N PHE A 89 -17.40 2.33 0.54
CA PHE A 89 -17.06 2.15 1.94
C PHE A 89 -15.94 3.08 2.40
N ALA A 90 -14.91 3.31 1.58
CA ALA A 90 -13.84 4.26 1.89
C ALA A 90 -14.41 5.68 2.14
N ALA A 91 -15.27 6.17 1.24
CA ALA A 91 -15.95 7.45 1.38
C ALA A 91 -16.81 7.54 2.65
N MET A 92 -17.53 6.47 3.00
CA MET A 92 -18.28 6.38 4.26
C MET A 92 -17.36 6.47 5.49
N PHE A 93 -16.22 5.78 5.48
CA PHE A 93 -15.28 5.85 6.60
C PHE A 93 -14.69 7.26 6.75
N ILE A 94 -14.37 7.94 5.65
CA ILE A 94 -13.92 9.34 5.70
C ILE A 94 -15.02 10.26 6.24
N CYS A 95 -16.27 10.07 5.84
CA CYS A 95 -17.42 10.78 6.44
C CYS A 95 -17.44 10.64 7.97
N TRP A 96 -17.31 9.41 8.48
CA TRP A 96 -17.29 9.17 9.92
C TRP A 96 -16.03 9.69 10.62
N VAL A 97 -14.86 9.59 10.00
CA VAL A 97 -13.61 10.18 10.51
C VAL A 97 -13.78 11.67 10.71
N THR A 98 -14.27 12.38 9.69
CA THR A 98 -14.53 13.82 9.75
C THR A 98 -15.51 14.16 10.87
N ILE A 99 -16.64 13.46 10.97
CA ILE A 99 -17.61 13.68 12.05
C ILE A 99 -16.98 13.49 13.44
N ILE A 100 -16.16 12.44 13.63
CA ILE A 100 -15.53 12.16 14.92
C ILE A 100 -14.51 13.25 15.27
N LEU A 101 -13.65 13.64 14.32
CA LEU A 101 -12.63 14.67 14.54
C LEU A 101 -13.26 16.04 14.77
N SER A 102 -14.26 16.43 13.98
CA SER A 102 -15.00 17.69 14.17
C SER A 102 -15.70 17.72 15.53
N ARG A 103 -16.26 16.61 16.00
CA ARG A 103 -16.81 16.53 17.36
C ARG A 103 -15.75 16.77 18.42
N LEU A 104 -14.61 16.09 18.31
CA LEU A 104 -13.51 16.25 19.26
C LEU A 104 -12.99 17.69 19.29
N ALA A 105 -12.94 18.36 18.14
CA ALA A 105 -12.50 19.75 18.03
C ALA A 105 -13.49 20.74 18.64
N LEU A 106 -14.80 20.52 18.48
CA LEU A 106 -15.82 21.46 18.96
C LEU A 106 -16.15 21.32 20.44
N VAL A 107 -16.32 20.08 20.91
CA VAL A 107 -16.88 19.79 22.25
C VAL A 107 -16.07 18.74 23.02
N GLY A 108 -14.93 18.30 22.49
CA GLY A 108 -14.12 17.27 23.14
C GLY A 108 -14.80 15.90 23.22
N ARG A 109 -14.39 15.10 24.22
CA ARG A 109 -14.84 13.71 24.41
C ARG A 109 -16.13 13.59 25.24
N GLU A 110 -16.28 14.46 26.24
CA GLU A 110 -17.27 14.28 27.31
C GLU A 110 -18.57 15.07 27.07
N ASP A 111 -18.49 16.21 26.38
CA ASP A 111 -19.65 17.06 26.22
C ASP A 111 -20.65 16.51 25.18
N LYS A 112 -21.91 16.86 25.43
CA LYS A 112 -23.03 16.55 24.54
C LYS A 112 -23.12 17.64 23.48
N LEU A 113 -23.27 17.20 22.24
CA LEU A 113 -23.60 18.10 21.13
C LEU A 113 -25.00 18.65 21.34
N ASP A 114 -25.22 19.91 21.00
CA ASP A 114 -26.57 20.41 20.73
C ASP A 114 -27.07 19.94 19.34
N SER A 115 -28.35 20.18 19.06
CA SER A 115 -28.96 19.76 17.79
C SER A 115 -28.34 20.44 16.57
N GLY A 116 -27.98 21.73 16.66
CA GLY A 116 -27.40 22.50 15.56
C GLY A 116 -25.99 22.01 15.23
N GLN A 117 -25.16 21.81 16.25
CA GLN A 117 -23.82 21.22 16.13
C GLN A 117 -23.88 19.81 15.54
N SER A 118 -24.85 18.97 15.94
CA SER A 118 -25.00 17.63 15.38
C SER A 118 -25.36 17.64 13.90
N ILE A 119 -26.20 18.58 13.45
CA ILE A 119 -26.52 18.77 12.03
C ILE A 119 -25.30 19.30 11.27
N ALA A 120 -24.58 20.29 11.82
CA ALA A 120 -23.38 20.85 11.20
C ALA A 120 -22.29 19.78 11.01
N LEU A 121 -22.09 18.92 12.01
CA LEU A 121 -21.17 17.77 11.92
C LEU A 121 -21.60 16.78 10.85
N ALA A 122 -22.89 16.44 10.77
CA ALA A 122 -23.41 15.58 9.72
C ALA A 122 -23.19 16.21 8.33
N GLY A 123 -23.40 17.52 8.16
CA GLY A 123 -23.10 18.25 6.94
C GLY A 123 -21.61 18.21 6.57
N ALA A 124 -20.71 18.44 7.53
CA ALA A 124 -19.26 18.37 7.32
C ALA A 124 -18.82 16.96 6.91
N GLY A 125 -19.35 15.92 7.56
CA GLY A 125 -19.11 14.53 7.19
C GLY A 125 -19.62 14.18 5.80
N LEU A 126 -20.83 14.61 5.46
CA LEU A 126 -21.43 14.41 4.13
C LEU A 126 -20.55 15.03 3.05
N ALA A 127 -20.13 16.29 3.25
CA ALA A 127 -19.24 16.99 2.32
C ALA A 127 -17.92 16.24 2.15
N ALA A 128 -17.23 15.89 3.25
CA ALA A 128 -15.95 15.18 3.18
C ALA A 128 -16.06 13.80 2.49
N GLY A 129 -17.11 13.03 2.82
CA GLY A 129 -17.35 11.72 2.22
C GLY A 129 -17.62 11.80 0.72
N LEU A 130 -18.51 12.69 0.29
CA LEU A 130 -18.83 12.86 -1.14
C LEU A 130 -17.67 13.48 -1.92
N SER A 131 -16.94 14.44 -1.35
CA SER A 131 -15.71 14.97 -1.97
C SER A 131 -14.66 13.87 -2.15
N THR A 132 -14.55 12.94 -1.21
CA THR A 132 -13.67 11.76 -1.36
C THR A 132 -14.13 10.87 -2.49
N ALA A 133 -15.43 10.53 -2.55
CA ALA A 133 -15.98 9.67 -3.59
C ALA A 133 -15.81 10.29 -5.00
N PHE A 134 -15.97 11.61 -5.12
CA PHE A 134 -15.97 12.29 -6.40
C PHE A 134 -14.63 12.92 -6.79
N ALA A 135 -13.59 12.75 -5.99
CA ALA A 135 -12.23 13.13 -6.39
C ALA A 135 -11.77 12.26 -7.58
N THR A 136 -11.24 12.89 -8.63
CA THR A 136 -10.94 12.21 -9.91
C THR A 136 -10.07 10.96 -9.75
N SER A 137 -9.00 11.03 -8.96
CA SER A 137 -8.13 9.87 -8.74
C SER A 137 -8.81 8.75 -7.96
N VAL A 138 -9.71 9.08 -7.03
CA VAL A 138 -10.47 8.08 -6.25
C VAL A 138 -11.55 7.44 -7.13
N TRP A 139 -12.25 8.24 -7.92
CA TRP A 139 -13.24 7.75 -8.87
C TRP A 139 -12.60 6.82 -9.90
N PHE A 140 -11.45 7.20 -10.46
CA PHE A 140 -10.75 6.40 -11.47
C PHE A 140 -10.51 4.97 -10.96
N SER A 141 -10.00 4.81 -9.75
CA SER A 141 -9.85 3.48 -9.14
C SER A 141 -11.18 2.81 -8.77
N ALA A 142 -12.27 3.55 -8.56
CA ALA A 142 -13.57 3.00 -8.17
C ALA A 142 -14.30 2.28 -9.31
N VAL A 143 -14.02 2.64 -10.57
CA VAL A 143 -14.72 2.11 -11.73
C VAL A 143 -14.02 0.92 -12.41
N GLU A 144 -12.85 0.54 -11.89
CA GLU A 144 -11.95 -0.45 -12.49
C GLU A 144 -11.51 -1.51 -11.47
N GLY A 145 -11.43 -2.76 -11.91
CA GLY A 145 -11.09 -3.93 -11.11
C GLY A 145 -9.61 -4.04 -10.77
N GLU A 146 -9.09 -3.09 -9.98
CA GLU A 146 -7.69 -3.03 -9.56
C GLU A 146 -7.54 -2.88 -8.04
N VAL A 147 -6.35 -3.20 -7.51
CA VAL A 147 -6.06 -3.24 -6.06
C VAL A 147 -6.21 -1.91 -5.33
N TYR A 148 -6.17 -0.77 -6.04
CA TYR A 148 -6.13 0.56 -5.42
C TYR A 148 -7.43 0.93 -4.70
N ALA A 149 -8.60 0.53 -5.21
CA ALA A 149 -9.88 0.77 -4.54
C ALA A 149 -9.95 0.05 -3.19
N MET A 150 -9.62 -1.24 -3.18
CA MET A 150 -9.61 -2.05 -1.97
C MET A 150 -8.50 -1.59 -0.99
N SER A 151 -7.34 -1.19 -1.49
CA SER A 151 -6.26 -0.59 -0.69
C SER A 151 -6.72 0.71 0.00
N THR A 152 -7.43 1.58 -0.74
CA THR A 152 -7.98 2.85 -0.22
C THR A 152 -9.05 2.58 0.84
N PHE A 153 -9.91 1.58 0.61
CA PHE A 153 -10.88 1.08 1.60
C PHE A 153 -10.20 0.66 2.90
N PHE A 154 -9.19 -0.21 2.85
CA PHE A 154 -8.47 -0.66 4.05
C PHE A 154 -7.75 0.50 4.75
N THR A 155 -7.21 1.45 4.00
CA THR A 155 -6.57 2.66 4.53
C THR A 155 -7.58 3.51 5.30
N ALA A 156 -8.74 3.80 4.71
CA ALA A 156 -9.81 4.58 5.34
C ALA A 156 -10.42 3.85 6.55
N MET A 157 -10.61 2.54 6.47
CA MET A 157 -11.10 1.70 7.57
C MET A 157 -10.11 1.67 8.75
N THR A 158 -8.81 1.54 8.46
CA THR A 158 -7.76 1.57 9.48
C THR A 158 -7.70 2.92 10.17
N LEU A 159 -7.71 4.02 9.40
CA LEU A 159 -7.76 5.37 9.94
C LEU A 159 -9.02 5.56 10.80
N TRP A 160 -10.19 5.16 10.30
CA TRP A 160 -11.44 5.23 11.06
C TRP A 160 -11.38 4.46 12.36
N ALA A 161 -10.82 3.25 12.38
CA ALA A 161 -10.66 2.44 13.58
C ALA A 161 -9.75 3.12 14.63
N VAL A 162 -8.64 3.71 14.19
CA VAL A 162 -7.73 4.48 15.05
C VAL A 162 -8.42 5.72 15.62
N ILE A 163 -9.11 6.49 14.77
CA ILE A 163 -9.85 7.68 15.21
C ILE A 163 -11.00 7.29 16.16
N LYS A 164 -11.65 6.16 15.90
CA LYS A 164 -12.67 5.60 16.78
C LYS A 164 -12.08 5.29 18.16
N TRP A 165 -10.96 4.58 18.22
CA TRP A 165 -10.22 4.34 19.46
C TRP A 165 -9.87 5.66 20.17
N TYR A 166 -9.31 6.62 19.42
CA TYR A 166 -8.87 7.91 19.95
C TYR A 166 -10.02 8.73 20.57
N SER A 167 -11.21 8.62 19.98
CA SER A 167 -12.42 9.32 20.44
C SER A 167 -13.07 8.72 21.68
N LEU A 168 -12.82 7.44 21.95
CA LEU A 168 -13.39 6.75 23.11
C LEU A 168 -12.58 7.04 24.37
N PRO A 169 -13.20 6.95 25.57
CA PRO A 169 -12.49 7.03 26.84
C PRO A 169 -11.29 6.07 26.89
N ASP A 170 -10.30 6.40 27.72
CA ASP A 170 -9.11 5.56 27.88
C ASP A 170 -9.41 4.37 28.80
N LYS A 171 -10.01 3.33 28.21
CA LYS A 171 -10.38 2.09 28.89
C LYS A 171 -9.90 0.88 28.07
N PRO A 172 -9.58 -0.26 28.71
CA PRO A 172 -9.09 -1.44 28.00
C PRO A 172 -10.03 -1.96 26.89
N ASP A 173 -11.34 -1.78 27.04
CA ASP A 173 -12.33 -2.19 26.04
C ASP A 173 -12.25 -1.36 24.74
N ALA A 174 -11.69 -0.15 24.79
CA ALA A 174 -11.47 0.66 23.61
C ALA A 174 -10.39 0.04 22.71
N ASP A 175 -9.38 -0.62 23.27
CA ASP A 175 -8.20 -1.13 22.54
C ASP A 175 -8.53 -2.18 21.49
N ARG A 176 -9.73 -2.79 21.54
CA ARG A 176 -10.23 -3.63 20.43
C ARG A 176 -10.21 -2.92 19.08
N TRP A 177 -10.39 -1.60 19.08
CA TRP A 177 -10.32 -0.79 17.86
C TRP A 177 -8.88 -0.63 17.35
N LEU A 178 -7.87 -0.60 18.24
CA LEU A 178 -6.47 -0.67 17.82
C LEU A 178 -6.14 -2.04 17.26
N VAL A 179 -6.58 -3.11 17.91
CA VAL A 179 -6.40 -4.49 17.40
C VAL A 179 -7.06 -4.64 16.03
N PHE A 180 -8.29 -4.13 15.87
CA PHE A 180 -8.99 -4.11 14.58
C PHE A 180 -8.26 -3.27 13.52
N ALA A 181 -7.70 -2.11 13.88
CA ALA A 181 -6.89 -1.30 12.98
C ALA A 181 -5.64 -2.04 12.51
N ILE A 182 -4.91 -2.67 13.43
CA ILE A 182 -3.71 -3.47 13.12
C ILE A 182 -4.06 -4.67 12.25
N TYR A 183 -5.15 -5.37 12.56
CA TYR A 183 -5.64 -6.48 11.76
C TYR A 183 -6.03 -6.03 10.34
N SER A 184 -6.70 -4.89 10.21
CA SER A 184 -7.09 -4.31 8.92
C SER A 184 -5.86 -3.93 8.08
N ALA A 185 -4.84 -3.32 8.69
CA ALA A 185 -3.57 -3.05 8.04
C ALA A 185 -2.83 -4.35 7.63
N GLY A 186 -2.89 -5.39 8.47
CA GLY A 186 -2.33 -6.71 8.18
C GLY A 186 -3.04 -7.43 7.02
N LEU A 187 -4.37 -7.40 6.97
CA LEU A 187 -5.16 -7.96 5.86
C LEU A 187 -4.84 -7.26 4.54
N SER A 188 -4.71 -5.94 4.58
CA SER A 188 -4.36 -5.15 3.41
C SER A 188 -3.03 -5.54 2.79
N LEU A 189 -2.11 -6.21 3.50
CA LEU A 189 -0.89 -6.75 2.90
C LEU A 189 -1.20 -7.76 1.79
N GLY A 190 -2.32 -8.48 1.90
CA GLY A 190 -2.85 -9.35 0.86
C GLY A 190 -3.52 -8.60 -0.29
N VAL A 191 -3.51 -7.27 -0.30
CA VAL A 191 -4.05 -6.43 -1.40
C VAL A 191 -2.94 -5.51 -1.91
N HIS A 192 -2.47 -4.62 -1.04
CA HIS A 192 -1.41 -3.67 -1.29
C HIS A 192 -0.80 -3.16 0.03
N LEU A 193 0.51 -2.87 0.05
CA LEU A 193 1.26 -2.46 1.24
C LEU A 193 0.95 -1.04 1.77
N LEU A 194 0.07 -0.27 1.11
CA LEU A 194 -0.09 1.17 1.36
C LEU A 194 -0.72 1.48 2.72
N SER A 195 -1.62 0.61 3.21
CA SER A 195 -2.28 0.83 4.50
C SER A 195 -1.33 0.83 5.68
N LEU A 196 -0.14 0.21 5.58
CA LEU A 196 0.92 0.28 6.60
C LEU A 196 1.37 1.73 6.86
N LEU A 197 1.24 2.61 5.86
CA LEU A 197 1.58 4.03 6.00
C LEU A 197 0.66 4.79 6.97
N THR A 198 -0.43 4.18 7.42
CA THR A 198 -1.28 4.73 8.49
C THR A 198 -0.67 4.55 9.89
N LEU A 199 0.32 3.67 10.07
CA LEU A 199 0.90 3.35 11.37
C LEU A 199 1.65 4.52 12.06
N PRO A 200 2.38 5.40 11.36
CA PRO A 200 2.91 6.63 11.94
C PRO A 200 1.82 7.54 12.51
N ALA A 201 0.70 7.68 11.80
CA ALA A 201 -0.44 8.44 12.31
C ALA A 201 -1.06 7.75 13.53
N LEU A 202 -1.20 6.42 13.52
CA LEU A 202 -1.65 5.63 14.68
C LEU A 202 -0.76 5.88 15.90
N ALA A 203 0.56 5.84 15.74
CA ALA A 203 1.50 6.09 16.82
C ALA A 203 1.38 7.52 17.38
N LEU A 204 1.14 8.51 16.52
CA LEU A 204 0.83 9.88 16.95
C LEU A 204 -0.48 9.96 17.75
N PHE A 205 -1.57 9.37 17.27
CA PHE A 205 -2.83 9.32 18.02
C PHE A 205 -2.68 8.57 19.34
N TYR A 206 -1.85 7.53 19.37
CA TYR A 206 -1.51 6.82 20.60
C TYR A 206 -0.79 7.74 21.59
N TYR A 207 0.23 8.46 21.12
CA TYR A 207 0.94 9.45 21.92
C TYR A 207 0.00 10.53 22.47
N PHE A 208 -0.84 11.12 21.61
CA PHE A 208 -1.78 12.16 22.03
C PHE A 208 -2.82 11.70 23.05
N LYS A 209 -3.22 10.41 23.02
CA LYS A 209 -4.18 9.88 23.98
C LYS A 209 -3.53 9.46 25.30
N LYS A 210 -2.32 8.89 25.27
CA LYS A 210 -1.69 8.29 26.45
C LYS A 210 -0.78 9.23 27.24
N PHE A 211 -0.33 10.32 26.63
CA PHE A 211 0.57 11.28 27.27
C PHE A 211 -0.13 12.61 27.43
N GLU A 212 -0.08 13.19 28.63
CA GLU A 212 -0.71 14.49 28.93
C GLU A 212 0.08 15.67 28.39
N LYS A 213 1.42 15.58 28.39
CA LYS A 213 2.32 16.65 27.91
C LYS A 213 2.77 16.38 26.48
N HIS A 214 2.22 17.13 25.54
CA HIS A 214 2.58 17.06 24.13
C HIS A 214 3.78 17.95 23.82
N THR A 215 4.83 17.37 23.22
CA THR A 215 6.02 18.10 22.77
C THR A 215 6.35 17.73 21.32
N LEU A 216 7.03 18.63 20.60
CA LEU A 216 7.51 18.34 19.24
C LEU A 216 8.41 17.10 19.20
N MET A 217 9.29 16.94 20.19
CA MET A 217 10.15 15.77 20.33
C MET A 217 9.34 14.49 20.56
N GLY A 218 8.32 14.54 21.43
CA GLY A 218 7.44 13.39 21.67
C GLY A 218 6.66 12.97 20.42
N MET A 219 6.16 13.93 19.64
CA MET A 219 5.53 13.65 18.34
C MET A 219 6.51 13.03 17.35
N ALA A 220 7.73 13.57 17.25
CA ALA A 220 8.77 13.01 16.37
C ALA A 220 9.14 11.57 16.76
N LEU A 221 9.35 11.30 18.05
CA LEU A 221 9.63 9.95 18.55
C LEU A 221 8.46 8.99 18.30
N ALA A 222 7.21 9.44 18.46
CA ALA A 222 6.03 8.64 18.17
C ALA A 222 5.92 8.30 16.67
N ALA A 223 6.15 9.28 15.78
CA ALA A 223 6.19 9.04 14.34
C ALA A 223 7.30 8.05 13.96
N VAL A 224 8.50 8.21 14.51
CA VAL A 224 9.63 7.27 14.34
C VAL A 224 9.27 5.87 14.84
N ALA A 225 8.59 5.75 15.99
CA ALA A 225 8.12 4.47 16.49
C ALA A 225 7.12 3.82 15.52
N GLY A 226 6.20 4.58 14.94
CA GLY A 226 5.27 4.09 13.91
C GLY A 226 5.97 3.63 12.64
N VAL A 227 7.01 4.35 12.18
CA VAL A 227 7.90 3.88 11.09
C VAL A 227 8.63 2.60 11.49
N GLY A 228 9.06 2.49 12.74
CA GLY A 228 9.63 1.26 13.30
C GLY A 228 8.68 0.06 13.22
N ILE A 229 7.37 0.26 13.42
CA ILE A 229 6.36 -0.80 13.25
C ILE A 229 6.24 -1.20 11.77
N ILE A 230 6.30 -0.25 10.83
CA ILE A 230 6.34 -0.56 9.40
C ILE A 230 7.57 -1.42 9.08
N ALA A 231 8.75 -1.00 9.54
CA ALA A 231 10.00 -1.73 9.32
C ALA A 231 9.95 -3.13 9.95
N PHE A 232 9.39 -3.26 11.15
CA PHE A 232 9.14 -4.54 11.80
C PHE A 232 8.25 -5.45 10.93
N ALA A 233 7.14 -4.94 10.39
CA ALA A 233 6.25 -5.72 9.53
C ALA A 233 6.93 -6.12 8.21
N GLN A 234 7.68 -5.22 7.57
CA GLN A 234 8.37 -5.53 6.31
C GLN A 234 9.51 -6.53 6.51
N VAL A 235 10.39 -6.30 7.48
CA VAL A 235 11.61 -7.10 7.65
C VAL A 235 11.32 -8.43 8.31
N LEU A 236 10.55 -8.45 9.41
CA LEU A 236 10.35 -9.69 10.18
C LEU A 236 9.17 -10.52 9.71
N ILE A 237 8.08 -9.88 9.27
CA ILE A 237 6.87 -10.62 8.86
C ILE A 237 6.94 -10.92 7.36
N ILE A 238 6.95 -9.90 6.50
CA ILE A 238 6.85 -10.08 5.05
C ILE A 238 8.06 -10.81 4.47
N VAL A 239 9.28 -10.48 4.91
CA VAL A 239 10.51 -11.13 4.44
C VAL A 239 10.99 -12.23 5.40
N GLY A 240 10.95 -11.96 6.71
CA GLY A 240 11.50 -12.86 7.71
C GLY A 240 10.79 -14.21 7.81
N ILE A 241 9.45 -14.25 7.71
CA ILE A 241 8.69 -15.51 7.75
C ILE A 241 9.01 -16.39 6.53
N PRO A 242 8.93 -15.90 5.27
CA PRO A 242 9.33 -16.71 4.12
C PRO A 242 10.80 -17.12 4.14
N LYS A 243 11.70 -16.28 4.69
CA LYS A 243 13.13 -16.63 4.84
C LYS A 243 13.34 -17.76 5.84
N LEU A 244 12.66 -17.70 6.99
CA LEU A 244 12.69 -18.78 7.97
C LEU A 244 12.06 -20.06 7.40
N TRP A 245 10.97 -19.91 6.64
CA TRP A 245 10.35 -21.04 5.94
C TRP A 245 11.34 -21.69 4.98
N ALA A 246 11.99 -20.94 4.09
CA ALA A 246 13.02 -21.46 3.17
C ALA A 246 14.12 -22.22 3.91
N PHE A 247 14.64 -21.64 4.99
CA PHE A 247 15.68 -22.28 5.81
C PHE A 247 15.25 -23.63 6.41
N LEU A 248 14.03 -23.70 6.93
CA LEU A 248 13.45 -24.92 7.51
C LEU A 248 13.11 -25.94 6.42
N GLU A 249 12.60 -25.46 5.27
CA GLU A 249 12.24 -26.26 4.11
C GLU A 249 13.45 -27.06 3.59
N LEU A 250 14.60 -26.42 3.40
CA LEU A 250 15.82 -27.13 2.96
C LEU A 250 16.23 -28.25 3.92
N ARG A 251 16.13 -28.03 5.22
CA ARG A 251 16.50 -29.04 6.23
C ARG A 251 15.53 -30.21 6.25
N MET A 252 14.24 -29.90 6.22
CA MET A 252 13.20 -30.93 6.24
C MET A 252 13.28 -31.80 4.97
N VAL A 253 13.48 -31.18 3.81
CA VAL A 253 13.52 -31.91 2.55
C VAL A 253 14.88 -32.57 2.30
N ASN A 254 15.98 -31.81 2.32
CA ASN A 254 17.28 -32.34 1.93
C ASN A 254 17.95 -33.16 3.05
N ASP A 255 17.88 -32.71 4.30
CA ASP A 255 18.58 -33.40 5.40
C ASP A 255 17.74 -34.55 5.99
N MET A 256 16.41 -34.39 6.03
CA MET A 256 15.49 -35.37 6.64
C MET A 256 14.71 -36.20 5.61
N GLY A 257 14.84 -35.93 4.31
CA GLY A 257 14.18 -36.69 3.25
C GLY A 257 12.65 -36.55 3.23
N MET A 258 12.11 -35.46 3.80
CA MET A 258 10.66 -35.22 3.82
C MET A 258 10.17 -34.61 2.51
N SER A 259 8.86 -34.68 2.27
CA SER A 259 8.26 -34.07 1.08
C SER A 259 8.34 -32.54 1.10
N PHE A 260 8.24 -31.92 -0.08
CA PHE A 260 8.14 -30.47 -0.21
C PHE A 260 7.02 -29.84 0.65
N ASN A 261 7.22 -28.58 1.00
CA ASN A 261 6.45 -27.73 1.89
C ASN A 261 6.35 -28.19 3.36
N THR A 262 7.09 -29.23 3.77
CA THR A 262 7.08 -29.71 5.16
C THR A 262 7.79 -28.77 6.13
N GLY A 263 8.61 -27.82 5.65
CA GLY A 263 9.19 -26.73 6.43
C GLY A 263 8.14 -25.81 7.08
N LEU A 264 6.90 -25.81 6.59
CA LEU A 264 5.78 -25.08 7.22
C LEU A 264 5.45 -25.60 8.62
N ILE A 265 5.62 -26.90 8.88
CA ILE A 265 5.27 -27.51 10.17
C ILE A 265 6.12 -26.89 11.31
N PRO A 266 7.47 -26.97 11.28
CA PRO A 266 8.28 -26.34 12.30
C PRO A 266 8.12 -24.81 12.31
N LEU A 267 7.87 -24.16 11.16
CA LEU A 267 7.61 -22.73 11.10
C LEU A 267 6.39 -22.33 11.95
N VAL A 268 5.25 -23.00 11.75
CA VAL A 268 4.01 -22.74 12.51
C VAL A 268 4.21 -23.00 14.00
N LEU A 269 4.94 -24.07 14.35
CA LEU A 269 5.26 -24.38 15.75
C LEU A 269 6.15 -23.30 16.39
N ILE A 270 7.18 -22.82 15.68
CA ILE A 270 8.07 -21.75 16.16
C ILE A 270 7.29 -20.45 16.34
N VAL A 271 6.56 -20.01 15.30
CA VAL A 271 5.79 -18.76 15.35
C VAL A 271 4.70 -18.84 16.43
N GLY A 272 3.95 -19.94 16.49
CA GLY A 272 2.93 -20.18 17.53
C GLY A 272 3.53 -20.23 18.93
N GLY A 273 4.68 -20.88 19.10
CA GLY A 273 5.43 -20.93 20.35
C GLY A 273 5.91 -19.56 20.81
N LEU A 274 6.42 -18.73 19.89
CA LEU A 274 6.83 -17.35 20.17
C LEU A 274 5.64 -16.46 20.59
N ILE A 275 4.50 -16.59 19.91
CA ILE A 275 3.27 -15.87 20.28
C ILE A 275 2.80 -16.31 21.66
N PHE A 276 2.74 -17.62 21.92
CA PHE A 276 2.34 -18.16 23.22
C PHE A 276 3.27 -17.70 24.35
N ALA A 277 4.59 -17.78 24.14
CA ALA A 277 5.58 -17.31 25.10
C ALA A 277 5.44 -15.79 25.35
N GLY A 278 5.25 -15.00 24.28
CA GLY A 278 5.00 -13.56 24.37
C GLY A 278 3.76 -13.22 25.19
N LEU A 279 2.64 -13.90 24.94
CA LEU A 279 1.40 -13.72 25.71
C LEU A 279 1.57 -14.14 27.17
N ARG A 280 2.28 -15.24 27.43
CA ARG A 280 2.59 -15.70 28.80
C ARG A 280 3.44 -14.68 29.55
N ILE A 281 4.47 -14.14 28.91
CA ILE A 281 5.34 -13.10 29.50
C ILE A 281 4.53 -11.82 29.76
N ALA A 282 3.69 -11.39 28.82
CA ALA A 282 2.83 -10.23 28.98
C ALA A 282 1.88 -10.38 30.18
N HIS A 283 1.29 -11.58 30.33
CA HIS A 283 0.42 -11.93 31.44
C HIS A 283 1.18 -11.95 32.78
N GLN A 284 2.34 -12.61 32.83
CA GLN A 284 3.20 -12.66 34.03
C GLN A 284 3.66 -11.27 34.50
N ARG A 285 3.91 -10.35 33.55
CA ARG A 285 4.29 -8.97 33.84
C ARG A 285 3.10 -8.03 34.07
N ASN A 286 1.87 -8.52 33.93
CA ASN A 286 0.64 -7.74 33.95
C ASN A 286 0.72 -6.48 33.04
N SER A 287 1.34 -6.63 31.86
CA SER A 287 1.62 -5.50 30.97
C SER A 287 0.66 -5.47 29.79
N GLN A 288 -0.28 -4.52 29.83
CA GLN A 288 -1.25 -4.28 28.75
C GLN A 288 -0.56 -3.96 27.42
N LEU A 289 0.52 -3.16 27.44
CA LEU A 289 1.27 -2.80 26.23
C LEU A 289 1.94 -4.02 25.61
N ALA A 290 2.57 -4.89 26.42
CA ALA A 290 3.19 -6.11 25.92
C ALA A 290 2.15 -7.06 25.30
N GLN A 291 0.98 -7.18 25.94
CA GLN A 291 -0.11 -7.97 25.41
C GLN A 291 -0.63 -7.41 24.09
N LEU A 292 -0.83 -6.08 24.01
CA LEU A 292 -1.27 -5.42 22.78
C LEU A 292 -0.25 -5.58 21.65
N ALA A 293 1.05 -5.49 21.95
CA ALA A 293 2.10 -5.72 20.97
C ALA A 293 2.06 -7.15 20.42
N VAL A 294 1.97 -8.18 21.28
CA VAL A 294 1.94 -9.58 20.85
C VAL A 294 0.65 -9.90 20.08
N VAL A 295 -0.50 -9.43 20.54
CA VAL A 295 -1.78 -9.59 19.83
C VAL A 295 -1.76 -8.84 18.50
N GLY A 296 -1.20 -7.63 18.46
CA GLY A 296 -1.02 -6.87 17.23
C GLY A 296 -0.16 -7.61 16.21
N THR A 297 1.01 -8.13 16.63
CA THR A 297 1.87 -8.98 15.80
C THR A 297 1.12 -10.22 15.30
N MET A 298 0.39 -10.91 16.17
CA MET A 298 -0.44 -12.06 15.80
C MET A 298 -1.48 -11.68 14.73
N MET A 299 -2.17 -10.55 14.88
CA MET A 299 -3.15 -10.09 13.89
C MET A 299 -2.53 -9.75 12.54
N ILE A 300 -1.32 -9.15 12.51
CA ILE A 300 -0.61 -8.90 11.24
C ILE A 300 -0.24 -10.22 10.57
N ILE A 301 0.25 -11.21 11.33
CA ILE A 301 0.60 -12.54 10.81
C ILE A 301 -0.64 -13.24 10.24
N ILE A 302 -1.77 -13.18 10.94
CA ILE A 302 -3.05 -13.74 10.44
C ILE A 302 -3.46 -13.04 9.15
N GLY A 303 -3.40 -11.71 9.07
CA GLY A 303 -3.70 -10.99 7.82
C GLY A 303 -2.75 -11.37 6.67
N TYR A 304 -1.45 -11.46 6.96
CA TYR A 304 -0.42 -11.84 6.00
C TYR A 304 -0.53 -13.30 5.55
N SER A 305 -1.14 -14.18 6.33
CA SER A 305 -1.32 -15.60 5.98
C SER A 305 -2.06 -15.84 4.66
N THR A 306 -2.81 -14.84 4.17
CA THR A 306 -3.43 -14.84 2.84
C THR A 306 -2.41 -15.10 1.72
N ILE A 307 -1.12 -14.78 1.92
CA ILE A 307 -0.04 -15.10 0.97
C ILE A 307 0.08 -16.59 0.67
N GLY A 308 -0.37 -17.47 1.57
CA GLY A 308 -0.41 -18.91 1.33
C GLY A 308 -1.25 -19.28 0.11
N VAL A 309 -2.26 -18.48 -0.26
CA VAL A 309 -3.06 -18.70 -1.48
C VAL A 309 -2.18 -18.62 -2.72
N ILE A 310 -1.18 -17.73 -2.76
CA ILE A 310 -0.26 -17.64 -3.91
C ILE A 310 0.47 -18.97 -4.10
N VAL A 311 1.05 -19.51 -3.03
CA VAL A 311 1.81 -20.77 -3.11
C VAL A 311 0.90 -21.94 -3.48
N ILE A 312 -0.29 -22.02 -2.86
CA ILE A 312 -1.26 -23.07 -3.15
C ILE A 312 -1.68 -23.02 -4.63
N ARG A 313 -1.95 -21.82 -5.15
CA ARG A 313 -2.35 -21.63 -6.55
C ARG A 313 -1.19 -21.90 -7.50
N ALA A 314 0.02 -21.44 -7.21
CA ALA A 314 1.20 -21.76 -8.02
C ALA A 314 1.44 -23.29 -8.12
N ASN A 315 1.25 -24.05 -7.03
CA ASN A 315 1.34 -25.51 -7.07
C ASN A 315 0.22 -26.17 -7.90
N ALA A 316 -0.94 -25.53 -8.05
CA ALA A 316 -2.00 -26.00 -8.94
C ALA A 316 -1.69 -25.72 -10.43
N ASN A 317 -0.58 -25.02 -10.71
CA ASN A 317 -0.07 -24.68 -12.04
C ASN A 317 -1.12 -24.09 -13.00
N PRO A 318 -1.73 -22.95 -12.64
CA PRO A 318 -2.78 -22.34 -13.43
C PRO A 318 -2.18 -21.63 -14.65
N PRO A 319 -2.97 -21.34 -15.72
CA PRO A 319 -2.45 -20.76 -16.96
C PRO A 319 -1.67 -19.44 -16.79
N ILE A 320 -2.11 -18.57 -15.88
CA ILE A 320 -1.37 -17.38 -15.46
C ILE A 320 -0.73 -17.69 -14.11
N ASN A 321 0.55 -18.04 -14.16
CA ASN A 321 1.36 -18.34 -12.99
C ASN A 321 2.64 -17.49 -13.00
N MET A 322 2.51 -16.18 -12.77
CA MET A 322 3.65 -15.26 -12.88
C MET A 322 4.75 -15.63 -11.89
N ASN A 323 5.96 -15.85 -12.40
CA ASN A 323 7.17 -16.31 -11.69
C ASN A 323 7.11 -17.70 -11.04
N ASP A 324 5.95 -18.35 -11.03
CA ASP A 324 5.72 -19.65 -10.39
C ASP A 324 6.24 -19.73 -8.93
N PRO A 325 5.67 -18.97 -7.98
CA PRO A 325 6.07 -19.00 -6.56
C PRO A 325 5.52 -20.23 -5.82
N SER A 326 5.81 -21.44 -6.31
CA SER A 326 5.27 -22.72 -5.82
C SER A 326 5.93 -23.27 -4.55
N ASP A 327 6.90 -22.55 -3.98
CA ASP A 327 7.63 -22.95 -2.77
C ASP A 327 8.35 -21.74 -2.14
N PRO A 328 8.89 -21.84 -0.91
CA PRO A 328 9.52 -20.69 -0.27
C PRO A 328 10.76 -20.15 -0.98
N MET A 329 11.48 -20.97 -1.76
CA MET A 329 12.66 -20.51 -2.53
C MET A 329 12.25 -19.56 -3.64
N ARG A 330 11.11 -19.84 -4.28
CA ARG A 330 10.56 -19.02 -5.37
C ARG A 330 9.65 -17.89 -4.86
N LEU A 331 9.03 -18.05 -3.69
CA LEU A 331 8.19 -17.03 -3.07
C LEU A 331 9.01 -15.81 -2.61
N LEU A 332 10.21 -16.01 -2.06
CA LEU A 332 11.08 -14.92 -1.63
C LEU A 332 11.42 -13.90 -2.74
N PRO A 333 11.98 -14.31 -3.89
CA PRO A 333 12.29 -13.38 -4.98
C PRO A 333 11.02 -12.76 -5.58
N TYR A 334 9.89 -13.48 -5.55
CA TYR A 334 8.57 -12.94 -5.93
C TYR A 334 8.14 -11.79 -5.02
N LEU A 335 8.18 -11.98 -3.69
CA LEU A 335 7.83 -10.95 -2.71
C LEU A 335 8.79 -9.75 -2.74
N ASN A 336 10.08 -10.00 -2.94
CA ASN A 336 11.11 -8.97 -3.07
C ASN A 336 11.10 -8.27 -4.44
N ARG A 337 10.31 -8.79 -5.39
CA ARG A 337 10.18 -8.28 -6.76
C ARG A 337 11.52 -8.17 -7.49
N GLU A 338 12.38 -9.15 -7.29
CA GLU A 338 13.77 -9.11 -7.79
C GLU A 338 13.86 -9.01 -9.32
N GLN A 339 12.82 -9.44 -10.04
CA GLN A 339 12.70 -9.30 -11.49
C GLN A 339 12.78 -7.85 -12.00
N TYR A 340 12.50 -6.85 -11.15
CA TYR A 340 12.60 -5.44 -11.53
C TYR A 340 13.99 -4.84 -11.30
N GLY A 341 14.94 -5.66 -10.82
CA GLY A 341 16.31 -5.26 -10.50
C GLY A 341 16.44 -4.55 -9.17
N GLU A 342 17.69 -4.32 -8.76
CA GLU A 342 18.02 -3.62 -7.53
C GLU A 342 18.09 -2.10 -7.76
N ARG A 343 17.65 -1.33 -6.77
CA ARG A 343 17.78 0.13 -6.76
C ARG A 343 18.47 0.54 -5.47
N ALA A 344 19.70 1.05 -5.59
CA ALA A 344 20.38 1.60 -4.45
C ALA A 344 19.72 2.92 -4.03
N MET A 345 19.44 3.08 -2.74
CA MET A 345 18.81 4.29 -2.21
C MET A 345 19.83 5.23 -1.55
N LEU A 346 20.85 4.68 -0.89
CA LEU A 346 21.84 5.46 -0.14
C LEU A 346 23.22 5.49 -0.79
N TYR A 347 23.67 4.39 -1.39
CA TYR A 347 24.99 4.29 -2.00
C TYR A 347 24.97 3.29 -3.14
N GLY A 348 25.35 3.71 -4.34
CA GLY A 348 25.19 2.92 -5.56
C GLY A 348 25.89 3.54 -6.77
N PRO A 349 25.88 2.84 -7.91
CA PRO A 349 26.47 3.34 -9.14
C PRO A 349 25.70 4.55 -9.69
N TRP A 350 26.40 5.43 -10.42
CA TRP A 350 25.74 6.41 -11.29
C TRP A 350 25.34 5.78 -12.63
N TYR A 351 24.45 6.41 -13.38
CA TYR A 351 23.89 5.87 -14.63
C TYR A 351 24.92 5.53 -15.73
N GLY A 352 26.10 6.15 -15.72
CA GLY A 352 27.18 5.86 -16.66
C GLY A 352 28.16 4.75 -16.20
N ALA A 353 27.97 4.21 -15.00
CA ALA A 353 28.84 3.16 -14.46
C ALA A 353 28.71 1.86 -15.26
N GLN A 354 29.84 1.21 -15.53
CA GLN A 354 29.88 -0.10 -16.17
C GLN A 354 30.30 -1.16 -15.15
N PRO A 355 29.59 -2.30 -15.06
CA PRO A 355 30.00 -3.38 -14.18
C PRO A 355 31.34 -3.96 -14.63
N TYR A 356 32.21 -4.30 -13.67
CA TYR A 356 33.51 -4.93 -13.96
C TYR A 356 33.54 -6.42 -13.62
N ASP A 357 32.60 -6.88 -12.80
CA ASP A 357 32.48 -8.26 -12.33
C ASP A 357 31.03 -8.52 -11.88
N ASN A 358 30.70 -9.79 -11.70
CA ASN A 358 29.41 -10.25 -11.20
C ASN A 358 29.58 -10.97 -9.86
N GLU A 359 28.61 -10.79 -8.97
CA GLU A 359 28.41 -11.63 -7.80
C GLU A 359 27.30 -12.64 -8.09
N PHE A 360 27.53 -13.90 -7.77
CA PHE A 360 26.59 -14.99 -7.98
C PHE A 360 26.13 -15.51 -6.62
N GLU A 361 24.82 -15.43 -6.36
CA GLU A 361 24.19 -16.00 -5.16
C GLU A 361 23.33 -17.21 -5.57
N PRO A 362 23.62 -18.42 -5.06
CA PRO A 362 22.90 -19.63 -5.44
C PRO A 362 21.39 -19.57 -5.22
N ARG A 363 20.62 -20.05 -6.21
CA ARG A 363 19.17 -20.23 -6.13
C ARG A 363 18.81 -21.71 -6.11
N TYR A 364 18.18 -22.10 -5.01
CA TYR A 364 17.65 -23.45 -4.87
C TYR A 364 16.30 -23.57 -5.59
N GLY A 365 16.11 -24.70 -6.27
CA GLY A 365 14.85 -25.09 -6.90
C GLY A 365 14.60 -26.58 -6.74
N LYS A 366 13.35 -27.00 -6.97
CA LYS A 366 12.95 -28.41 -6.86
C LYS A 366 13.56 -29.23 -8.00
N VAL A 367 14.26 -30.31 -7.65
CA VAL A 367 14.79 -31.31 -8.59
C VAL A 367 14.45 -32.69 -8.03
N GLY A 368 13.61 -33.44 -8.75
CA GLY A 368 13.10 -34.71 -8.25
C GLY A 368 12.30 -34.53 -6.95
N ASP A 369 12.82 -35.09 -5.86
CA ASP A 369 12.24 -35.09 -4.51
C ASP A 369 12.97 -34.17 -3.52
N HIS A 370 13.96 -33.39 -3.96
CA HIS A 370 14.74 -32.50 -3.11
C HIS A 370 15.07 -31.16 -3.77
N TYR A 371 15.78 -30.28 -3.05
CA TYR A 371 16.24 -29.01 -3.60
C TYR A 371 17.70 -29.08 -4.05
N GLU A 372 17.97 -28.60 -5.25
CA GLU A 372 19.33 -28.39 -5.77
C GLU A 372 19.50 -26.94 -6.23
N ILE A 373 20.75 -26.52 -6.43
CA ILE A 373 21.03 -25.21 -7.04
C ILE A 373 20.67 -25.32 -8.54
N VAL A 374 19.68 -24.54 -8.97
CA VAL A 374 19.18 -24.57 -10.35
C VAL A 374 19.48 -23.28 -11.12
N ASP A 375 19.82 -22.20 -10.42
CA ASP A 375 20.09 -20.88 -10.99
C ASP A 375 20.98 -20.07 -10.03
N ASP A 376 21.47 -18.92 -10.47
CA ASP A 376 22.21 -17.96 -9.65
C ASP A 376 21.58 -16.57 -9.79
N LYS A 377 21.37 -15.89 -8.67
CA LYS A 377 21.09 -14.45 -8.70
C LYS A 377 22.38 -13.73 -9.05
N ILE A 378 22.34 -12.95 -10.12
CA ILE A 378 23.46 -12.15 -10.58
C ILE A 378 23.30 -10.72 -10.06
N THR A 379 24.27 -10.27 -9.27
CA THR A 379 24.38 -8.87 -8.85
C THR A 379 25.64 -8.25 -9.45
N TYR A 380 25.49 -7.08 -10.08
CA TYR A 380 26.60 -6.39 -10.74
C TYR A 380 27.53 -5.70 -9.72
N LYS A 381 28.84 -5.92 -9.86
CA LYS A 381 29.86 -5.19 -9.09
C LYS A 381 30.38 -4.00 -9.89
N TYR A 382 30.43 -2.86 -9.21
CA TYR A 382 30.90 -1.59 -9.76
C TYR A 382 32.19 -1.15 -9.06
N ARG A 383 33.04 -0.40 -9.77
CA ARG A 383 34.27 0.14 -9.19
C ARG A 383 33.91 1.18 -8.14
N SER A 384 34.69 1.28 -7.06
CA SER A 384 34.48 2.31 -6.03
C SER A 384 34.50 3.73 -6.61
N SER A 385 35.26 3.95 -7.69
CA SER A 385 35.30 5.21 -8.44
C SER A 385 33.99 5.57 -9.15
N ASP A 386 33.11 4.60 -9.40
CA ASP A 386 31.80 4.79 -10.05
C ASP A 386 30.65 4.89 -9.05
N MET A 387 30.91 4.58 -7.78
CA MET A 387 29.89 4.70 -6.75
C MET A 387 29.67 6.16 -6.35
N VAL A 388 28.44 6.50 -6.02
CA VAL A 388 28.03 7.82 -5.50
C VAL A 388 27.14 7.66 -4.28
N LEU A 389 27.22 8.64 -3.38
CA LEU A 389 26.27 8.78 -2.28
C LEU A 389 24.95 9.34 -2.84
N PHE A 390 23.84 8.75 -2.41
CA PHE A 390 22.48 9.13 -2.79
C PHE A 390 22.20 9.01 -4.30
N PRO A 391 22.31 7.81 -4.90
CA PRO A 391 22.32 7.59 -6.36
C PRO A 391 20.91 7.67 -6.99
N HIS A 392 20.27 8.85 -6.98
CA HIS A 392 18.95 9.05 -7.58
C HIS A 392 18.97 9.06 -9.12
N MET A 393 20.15 9.22 -9.73
CA MET A 393 20.40 9.06 -11.16
C MET A 393 21.30 7.83 -11.42
N GLN A 394 20.75 6.63 -11.20
CA GLN A 394 21.51 5.36 -11.28
C GLN A 394 21.19 4.48 -12.48
N ASP A 395 20.05 4.64 -13.13
CA ASP A 395 19.66 3.71 -14.19
C ASP A 395 20.19 4.12 -15.56
N GLY A 396 21.12 3.32 -16.09
CA GLY A 396 21.71 3.47 -17.43
C GLY A 396 20.83 3.00 -18.60
N THR A 397 19.65 2.44 -18.36
CA THR A 397 18.82 1.79 -19.39
C THR A 397 17.71 2.68 -19.97
N LYS A 398 17.11 2.23 -21.10
CA LYS A 398 15.88 2.79 -21.70
C LYS A 398 15.88 4.31 -21.92
N GLY A 399 17.03 4.90 -22.27
CA GLY A 399 17.15 6.33 -22.53
C GLY A 399 17.13 7.23 -21.27
N ARG A 400 17.19 6.64 -20.06
CA ARG A 400 17.25 7.38 -18.80
C ARG A 400 18.49 8.28 -18.67
N PRO A 401 19.69 7.89 -19.15
CA PRO A 401 20.86 8.79 -19.16
C PRO A 401 20.56 10.16 -19.78
N GLN A 402 19.96 10.18 -20.97
CA GLN A 402 19.63 11.42 -21.67
C GLN A 402 18.63 12.26 -20.89
N LEU A 403 17.65 11.63 -20.23
CA LEU A 403 16.71 12.35 -19.38
C LEU A 403 17.41 12.95 -18.15
N TYR A 404 18.33 12.22 -17.50
CA TYR A 404 19.11 12.76 -16.40
C TYR A 404 19.94 13.97 -16.84
N GLU A 405 20.60 13.88 -18.00
CA GLU A 405 21.36 14.98 -18.58
C GLU A 405 20.47 16.20 -18.84
N MET A 406 19.25 16.03 -19.38
CA MET A 406 18.29 17.13 -19.55
C MET A 406 17.94 17.83 -18.22
N TRP A 407 17.68 17.06 -17.16
CA TRP A 407 17.40 17.60 -15.82
C TRP A 407 18.62 18.23 -15.13
N ARG A 408 19.81 18.04 -15.71
CA ARG A 408 21.07 18.68 -15.30
C ARG A 408 21.59 19.70 -16.32
N ASN A 409 20.72 20.30 -17.12
CA ASN A 409 21.09 21.33 -18.11
C ASN A 409 22.14 20.85 -19.12
N GLY A 410 22.10 19.57 -19.51
CA GLY A 410 23.00 18.97 -20.49
C GLY A 410 24.35 18.51 -19.94
N ASP A 411 24.60 18.57 -18.63
CA ASP A 411 25.80 17.98 -18.05
C ASP A 411 25.77 16.45 -18.21
N THR A 412 26.81 15.89 -18.84
CA THR A 412 27.02 14.46 -19.09
C THR A 412 28.04 13.82 -18.15
N GLY A 413 28.69 14.62 -17.30
CA GLY A 413 29.69 14.16 -16.33
C GLY A 413 29.10 13.31 -15.22
N LYS A 414 29.96 12.66 -14.42
CA LYS A 414 29.50 11.89 -13.26
C LYS A 414 28.75 12.80 -12.26
N PRO A 415 27.48 12.49 -11.90
CA PRO A 415 26.72 13.28 -10.96
C PRO A 415 27.38 13.33 -9.57
N SER A 416 27.46 14.53 -9.01
CA SER A 416 27.82 14.74 -7.60
C SER A 416 26.66 14.40 -6.66
N PHE A 417 26.93 14.40 -5.35
CA PHE A 417 25.89 14.32 -4.33
C PHE A 417 24.83 15.42 -4.50
N PHE A 418 25.27 16.67 -4.76
CA PHE A 418 24.36 17.80 -4.92
C PHE A 418 23.52 17.69 -6.19
N ASP A 419 24.05 17.11 -7.27
CA ASP A 419 23.26 16.86 -8.48
C ASP A 419 22.13 15.87 -8.24
N ASN A 420 22.39 14.80 -7.48
CA ASN A 420 21.37 13.83 -7.10
C ASN A 420 20.30 14.42 -6.19
N VAL A 421 20.69 15.22 -5.21
CA VAL A 421 19.75 15.96 -4.35
C VAL A 421 18.91 16.93 -5.18
N ALA A 422 19.54 17.70 -6.08
CA ALA A 422 18.85 18.61 -6.97
C ALA A 422 17.87 17.87 -7.89
N PHE A 423 18.27 16.73 -8.46
CA PHE A 423 17.42 15.90 -9.29
C PHE A 423 16.21 15.35 -8.51
N MET A 424 16.43 14.88 -7.28
CA MET A 424 15.33 14.43 -6.41
C MET A 424 14.31 15.55 -6.18
N PHE A 425 14.75 16.75 -5.81
CA PHE A 425 13.82 17.84 -5.51
C PHE A 425 13.17 18.44 -6.76
N ARG A 426 13.90 18.59 -7.87
CA ARG A 426 13.37 19.17 -9.11
C ARG A 426 12.46 18.20 -9.85
N TYR A 427 12.93 16.99 -10.12
CA TYR A 427 12.21 16.03 -10.92
C TYR A 427 11.30 15.13 -10.08
N GLN A 428 11.85 14.37 -9.14
CA GLN A 428 11.08 13.31 -8.46
C GLN A 428 10.02 13.87 -7.52
N ILE A 429 10.37 14.86 -6.70
CA ILE A 429 9.45 15.51 -5.75
C ILE A 429 8.70 16.66 -6.44
N GLY A 430 9.39 17.53 -7.17
CA GLY A 430 8.78 18.70 -7.82
C GLY A 430 7.85 18.32 -8.97
N TRP A 431 8.41 17.83 -10.07
CA TRP A 431 7.68 17.56 -11.31
C TRP A 431 6.79 16.31 -11.26
N MET A 432 7.33 15.20 -10.76
CA MET A 432 6.61 13.92 -10.75
C MET A 432 5.54 13.87 -9.66
N TYR A 433 5.88 14.25 -8.43
CA TYR A 433 4.96 14.18 -7.31
C TYR A 433 4.12 15.45 -7.13
N TRP A 434 4.74 16.59 -6.81
CA TRP A 434 4.02 17.79 -6.38
C TRP A 434 3.19 18.42 -7.50
N ARG A 435 3.74 18.52 -8.72
CA ARG A 435 2.96 18.97 -9.88
C ARG A 435 1.79 18.03 -10.15
N TYR A 436 1.99 16.70 -10.12
CA TYR A 436 0.88 15.76 -10.35
C TYR A 436 -0.19 15.84 -9.26
N PHE A 437 0.24 16.00 -7.99
CA PHE A 437 -0.66 16.22 -6.87
C PHE A 437 -1.50 17.48 -7.09
N MET A 438 -0.87 18.63 -7.32
CA MET A 438 -1.58 19.88 -7.58
C MET A 438 -2.45 19.80 -8.85
N TRP A 439 -2.01 19.09 -9.88
CA TRP A 439 -2.77 18.90 -11.12
C TRP A 439 -4.09 18.16 -10.86
N ASN A 440 -4.11 17.22 -9.92
CA ASN A 440 -5.33 16.52 -9.55
C ASN A 440 -6.19 17.24 -8.51
N PHE A 441 -5.61 18.05 -7.62
CA PHE A 441 -6.33 18.60 -6.47
C PHE A 441 -6.53 20.12 -6.47
N ALA A 442 -5.67 20.89 -7.14
CA ALA A 442 -5.83 22.33 -7.30
C ALA A 442 -6.46 22.69 -8.65
N GLY A 443 -6.18 21.90 -9.69
CA GLY A 443 -6.75 22.03 -11.02
C GLY A 443 -5.72 21.78 -12.13
N ARG A 444 -6.20 21.56 -13.35
CA ARG A 444 -5.40 21.16 -14.52
C ARG A 444 -5.29 22.31 -15.49
N GLN A 445 -4.09 22.62 -15.99
CA GLN A 445 -3.92 23.54 -17.12
C GLN A 445 -4.54 22.95 -18.39
N ASN A 446 -4.26 21.68 -18.67
CA ASN A 446 -4.80 20.92 -19.79
C ASN A 446 -4.81 19.42 -19.48
N GLY A 447 -5.31 18.62 -20.43
CA GLY A 447 -5.40 17.17 -20.32
C GLY A 447 -4.09 16.41 -20.61
N ASP A 448 -3.03 17.11 -20.98
CA ASP A 448 -1.76 16.47 -21.33
C ASP A 448 -0.98 16.06 -20.07
N GLN A 449 -0.21 14.98 -20.19
CA GLN A 449 0.61 14.49 -19.08
C GLN A 449 1.70 15.49 -18.68
N GLY A 450 2.27 16.20 -19.66
CA GLY A 450 3.49 16.99 -19.53
C GLY A 450 4.71 16.13 -19.25
N TYR A 451 5.77 16.29 -20.05
CA TYR A 451 7.02 15.54 -19.87
C TYR A 451 8.13 16.34 -19.19
N TYR A 452 8.04 17.68 -19.24
CA TYR A 452 9.14 18.56 -18.87
C TYR A 452 8.64 19.79 -18.11
N SER A 453 9.33 20.19 -17.03
CA SER A 453 8.93 21.36 -16.26
C SER A 453 9.16 22.70 -16.97
N TRP A 454 10.05 22.71 -17.95
CA TRP A 454 10.38 23.90 -18.74
C TRP A 454 9.49 24.08 -19.97
N ASP A 455 8.58 23.14 -20.26
CA ASP A 455 7.52 23.32 -21.25
C ASP A 455 6.29 23.87 -20.53
N PRO A 456 6.02 25.19 -20.55
CA PRO A 456 4.91 25.77 -19.81
C PRO A 456 3.56 25.53 -20.50
N SER A 457 3.55 24.91 -21.69
CA SER A 457 2.33 24.68 -22.47
C SER A 457 1.63 23.36 -22.13
N SER A 458 2.25 22.46 -21.37
CA SER A 458 1.75 21.09 -21.19
C SER A 458 1.89 20.54 -19.78
N GLY A 459 0.80 20.00 -19.24
CA GLY A 459 0.78 19.20 -18.01
C GLY A 459 1.08 19.94 -16.71
N HIS A 460 0.96 21.27 -16.66
CA HIS A 460 1.04 22.01 -15.41
C HIS A 460 -0.31 22.07 -14.69
N TRP A 461 -0.26 22.35 -13.39
CA TRP A 461 -1.44 22.57 -12.56
C TRP A 461 -1.86 24.03 -12.58
N TYR A 462 -3.15 24.26 -12.47
CA TYR A 462 -3.80 25.56 -12.61
C TYR A 462 -4.83 25.74 -11.49
N THR A 463 -4.71 26.83 -10.72
CA THR A 463 -5.54 27.04 -9.52
C THR A 463 -6.82 27.83 -9.78
N GLY A 464 -6.85 28.62 -10.85
CA GLY A 464 -7.87 29.65 -11.07
C GLY A 464 -7.62 30.93 -10.25
N ILE A 465 -6.43 31.10 -9.68
CA ILE A 465 -6.02 32.31 -8.94
C ILE A 465 -4.95 33.01 -9.78
N LYS A 466 -5.39 33.95 -10.61
CA LYS A 466 -4.58 34.63 -11.65
C LYS A 466 -3.14 34.99 -11.22
N PRO A 467 -2.88 35.70 -10.10
CA PRO A 467 -1.50 36.00 -9.71
C PRO A 467 -0.62 34.77 -9.45
N LEU A 468 -1.18 33.67 -8.93
CA LEU A 468 -0.43 32.45 -8.65
C LEU A 468 -0.17 31.62 -9.91
N ASP A 469 -1.08 31.69 -10.87
CA ASP A 469 -1.00 30.96 -12.12
C ASP A 469 -0.04 31.69 -13.10
N GLU A 470 -0.16 33.02 -13.24
CA GLU A 470 0.73 33.85 -14.06
C GLU A 470 2.18 33.88 -13.58
N MET A 471 2.43 33.73 -12.27
CA MET A 471 3.80 33.62 -11.73
C MET A 471 4.54 32.35 -12.19
N ARG A 472 3.81 31.32 -12.62
CA ARG A 472 4.36 30.00 -12.98
C ARG A 472 4.20 29.68 -14.46
N LEU A 473 3.15 30.19 -15.08
CA LEU A 473 2.75 29.92 -16.46
C LEU A 473 2.92 31.19 -17.31
N TYR A 474 1.96 31.46 -18.18
CA TYR A 474 1.93 32.62 -19.05
C TYR A 474 1.00 33.70 -18.48
N ASN A 475 1.14 34.92 -18.98
CA ASN A 475 0.17 35.99 -18.76
C ASN A 475 -1.20 35.54 -19.31
N GLU A 476 -2.22 35.50 -18.44
CA GLU A 476 -3.55 35.01 -18.82
C GLU A 476 -4.27 35.99 -19.76
N ASP A 477 -3.94 37.29 -19.69
CA ASP A 477 -4.50 38.30 -20.58
C ASP A 477 -4.02 38.17 -22.03
N GLU A 478 -2.99 37.34 -22.27
CA GLU A 478 -2.41 37.05 -23.59
C GLU A 478 -2.82 35.67 -24.12
N MET A 479 -3.64 34.91 -23.38
CA MET A 479 -4.18 33.64 -23.85
C MET A 479 -5.35 33.88 -24.84
N PRO A 480 -5.41 33.12 -25.96
CA PRO A 480 -6.39 33.34 -27.04
C PRO A 480 -7.84 32.97 -26.69
#